data_AF-A0A951DWN3-F1
#
_entry.id   AF-A0A951DWN3-F1
#
_cell.length_a   1.000
_cell.length_b   1.000
_cell.length_c   1.000
_cell.angle_alpha   90.00
_cell.angle_beta   90.00
_cell.angle_gamma   90.00
#
_symmetry.space_group_name_H-M   'P 1'
#
loop_
_entity.id
_entity.type
_entity.pdbx_description
1 polymer ?
#
loop_
_entity_poly.entity_id
_entity_poly.type
_entity_poly.pdbx_seq_one_letter_code
_entity_poly.pdbx_strand_id
1 'polypeptide(L)'
;MSPIEGMAAGLPAVVTDWDGYRDTVRDGIDGFRVPTLMPPAPYGMELADRYDLEIDDYDHYIGFTSQLIAVDTGAAAAAYAALIGNPALRRRMGESAAAQARARFDWRVVVAQTQDLWADLADRRRLLNEIAPLRDHSAQTVAMAHLPRPDPFLIFAGYPSAMLQPDWLVSLMPGTTPADAESRLRSPLSDFAMAILPELADLTAAVRHLAASGSMSAAQLAELAAPGRSQGLYRGLVWMAKMNLVRITPPRAVAAEATPSR
;
A
#
# COMPACT_ATOMS: atom_id res chain seq x y z
N MET A 1 -12.41 -0.87 13.16
CA MET A 1 -13.09 -0.26 14.33
C MET A 1 -12.09 0.28 15.36
N SER A 2 -10.95 -0.39 15.57
CA SER A 2 -9.94 -0.03 16.57
C SER A 2 -9.37 1.41 16.54
N PRO A 3 -9.15 2.08 15.39
CA PRO A 3 -8.63 3.46 15.40
C PRO A 3 -9.62 4.47 15.98
N ILE A 4 -10.91 4.36 15.64
CA ILE A 4 -11.95 5.31 16.09
C ILE A 4 -12.14 5.21 17.61
N GLU A 5 -12.06 4.00 18.16
CA GLU A 5 -12.13 3.78 19.61
C GLU A 5 -10.95 4.48 20.33
N GLY A 6 -9.73 4.32 19.81
CA GLY A 6 -8.55 5.03 20.32
C GLY A 6 -8.69 6.56 20.21
N MET A 7 -9.18 7.05 19.08
CA MET A 7 -9.46 8.47 18.88
C MET A 7 -10.50 8.99 19.90
N ALA A 8 -11.61 8.27 20.09
CA ALA A 8 -12.65 8.63 21.05
C ALA A 8 -12.13 8.67 22.50
N ALA A 9 -11.17 7.79 22.83
CA ALA A 9 -10.45 7.78 24.10
C ALA A 9 -9.41 8.90 24.24
N GLY A 10 -9.22 9.75 23.22
CA GLY A 10 -8.26 10.84 23.22
C GLY A 10 -6.81 10.37 23.03
N LEU A 11 -6.60 9.26 22.34
CA LEU A 11 -5.27 8.75 22.02
C LEU A 11 -4.89 9.09 20.57
N PRO A 12 -3.67 9.60 20.33
CA PRO A 12 -3.18 9.74 18.96
C PRO A 12 -2.99 8.36 18.32
N ALA A 13 -3.40 8.22 17.07
CA ALA A 13 -3.29 6.97 16.32
C ALA A 13 -2.03 6.94 15.44
N VAL A 14 -1.32 5.82 15.43
CA VAL A 14 -0.31 5.52 14.39
C VAL A 14 -0.87 4.40 13.55
N VAL A 15 -1.22 4.71 12.30
CA VAL A 15 -1.88 3.78 11.37
C VAL A 15 -1.07 3.67 10.09
N THR A 16 -1.28 2.60 9.33
CA THR A 16 -0.77 2.56 7.95
C THR A 16 -1.54 3.57 7.10
N ASP A 17 -0.85 4.22 6.18
CA ASP A 17 -1.43 5.07 5.15
C ASP A 17 -1.99 4.20 4.02
N TRP A 18 -2.97 3.40 4.41
CA TRP A 18 -3.73 2.47 3.58
C TRP A 18 -5.21 2.91 3.62
N ASP A 19 -5.96 2.62 2.54
CA ASP A 19 -7.38 2.97 2.48
C ASP A 19 -8.18 2.45 3.70
N GLY A 20 -9.26 3.15 4.04
CA GLY A 20 -10.01 3.01 5.29
C GLY A 20 -9.37 3.74 6.47
N TYR A 21 -8.08 3.48 6.77
CA TYR A 21 -7.38 4.23 7.82
C TYR A 21 -7.07 5.66 7.39
N ARG A 22 -6.71 5.85 6.12
CA ARG A 22 -6.42 7.16 5.51
C ARG A 22 -7.58 8.16 5.67
N ASP A 23 -8.81 7.68 5.57
CA ASP A 23 -10.04 8.49 5.69
C ASP A 23 -10.43 8.81 7.13
N THR A 24 -9.91 8.02 8.07
CA THR A 24 -10.24 8.11 9.49
C THR A 24 -9.26 9.03 10.22
N VAL A 25 -7.96 8.86 9.99
CA VAL A 25 -6.89 9.57 10.71
C VAL A 25 -6.27 10.64 9.82
N ARG A 26 -6.29 11.89 10.28
CA ARG A 26 -5.63 13.02 9.60
C ARG A 26 -4.17 13.09 10.02
N ASP A 27 -3.28 12.84 9.07
CA ASP A 27 -1.83 12.83 9.30
C ASP A 27 -1.31 14.15 9.87
N GLY A 28 -0.49 14.07 10.91
CA GLY A 28 0.07 15.22 11.63
C GLY A 28 -0.91 15.98 12.53
N ILE A 29 -2.22 15.65 12.50
CA ILE A 29 -3.27 16.36 13.26
C ILE A 29 -3.81 15.49 14.39
N ASP A 30 -4.34 14.32 14.07
CA ASP A 30 -4.96 13.39 15.04
C ASP A 30 -4.04 12.20 15.35
N GLY A 31 -2.93 12.10 14.62
CA GLY A 31 -2.06 10.93 14.60
C GLY A 31 -1.10 10.99 13.42
N PHE A 32 -0.46 9.86 13.14
CA PHE A 32 0.45 9.68 12.01
C PHE A 32 -0.01 8.57 11.10
N ARG A 33 0.08 8.79 9.79
CA ARG A 33 -0.11 7.76 8.76
C ARG A 33 1.24 7.32 8.22
N VAL A 34 1.57 6.05 8.39
CA VAL A 34 2.84 5.46 7.98
C VAL A 34 2.78 5.05 6.51
N PRO A 35 3.67 5.55 5.65
CA PRO A 35 3.65 5.25 4.22
C PRO A 35 3.62 3.75 3.91
N THR A 36 2.87 3.38 2.88
CA THR A 36 2.78 2.02 2.37
C THR A 36 3.13 1.95 0.88
N LEU A 37 3.72 0.84 0.46
CA LEU A 37 4.17 0.59 -0.91
C LEU A 37 3.63 -0.75 -1.41
N MET A 38 3.15 -0.78 -2.65
CA MET A 38 2.64 -1.97 -3.33
C MET A 38 3.29 -2.10 -4.73
N PRO A 39 3.45 -3.30 -5.29
CA PRO A 39 3.75 -3.47 -6.70
C PRO A 39 2.61 -2.92 -7.56
N PRO A 40 2.90 -2.45 -8.78
CA PRO A 40 1.84 -2.07 -9.72
C PRO A 40 1.27 -3.27 -10.48
N ALA A 41 0.07 -3.10 -11.04
CA ALA A 41 -0.39 -3.99 -12.11
C ALA A 41 0.55 -3.86 -13.33
N PRO A 42 0.76 -4.93 -14.13
CA PRO A 42 0.10 -6.23 -14.07
C PRO A 42 0.86 -7.29 -13.24
N TYR A 43 1.66 -6.88 -12.25
CA TYR A 43 2.51 -7.82 -11.51
C TYR A 43 1.75 -8.72 -10.52
N GLY A 44 0.43 -8.60 -10.42
CA GLY A 44 -0.43 -9.46 -9.59
C GLY A 44 -1.24 -10.47 -10.41
N MET A 45 -1.08 -10.51 -11.74
CA MET A 45 -1.83 -11.44 -12.60
C MET A 45 -1.68 -12.90 -12.19
N GLU A 46 -0.49 -13.34 -11.77
CA GLU A 46 -0.33 -14.72 -11.27
C GLU A 46 -1.21 -15.02 -10.05
N LEU A 47 -1.42 -14.04 -9.15
CA LEU A 47 -2.31 -14.20 -8.00
C LEU A 47 -3.77 -14.33 -8.45
N ALA A 48 -4.15 -13.54 -9.45
CA ALA A 48 -5.48 -13.60 -10.04
C ALA A 48 -5.72 -14.95 -10.74
N ASP A 49 -4.77 -15.41 -11.56
CA ASP A 49 -4.85 -16.67 -12.29
C ASP A 49 -4.93 -17.87 -11.34
N ARG A 50 -4.11 -17.89 -10.28
CA ARG A 50 -4.13 -18.99 -9.30
C ARG A 50 -5.46 -19.07 -8.55
N TYR A 51 -6.04 -17.91 -8.22
CA TYR A 51 -7.35 -17.86 -7.59
C TYR A 51 -8.48 -18.25 -8.55
N ASP A 52 -8.42 -17.80 -9.80
CA ASP A 52 -9.41 -18.12 -10.82
C ASP A 52 -9.41 -19.60 -11.22
N LEU A 53 -8.23 -20.21 -11.25
CA LEU A 53 -8.05 -21.65 -11.47
C LEU A 53 -8.31 -22.51 -10.23
N GLU A 54 -8.79 -21.91 -9.13
CA GLU A 54 -9.05 -22.57 -7.84
C GLU A 54 -7.83 -23.33 -7.28
N ILE A 55 -6.61 -22.93 -7.68
CA ILE A 55 -5.36 -23.42 -7.09
C ILE A 55 -5.26 -22.90 -5.65
N ASP A 56 -5.65 -21.64 -5.47
CA ASP A 56 -5.69 -20.94 -4.20
C ASP A 56 -7.13 -20.50 -3.91
N ASP A 57 -7.50 -20.41 -2.64
CA ASP A 57 -8.79 -19.85 -2.22
C ASP A 57 -8.71 -18.33 -1.98
N TYR A 58 -9.81 -17.73 -1.53
CA TYR A 58 -9.87 -16.31 -1.26
C TYR A 58 -8.88 -15.85 -0.18
N ASP A 59 -8.66 -16.67 0.85
CA ASP A 59 -7.76 -16.34 1.97
C ASP A 59 -6.30 -16.31 1.49
N HIS A 60 -5.92 -17.24 0.61
CA HIS A 60 -4.63 -17.22 -0.06
C HIS A 60 -4.51 -16.02 -1.01
N TYR A 61 -5.53 -15.70 -1.81
CA TYR A 61 -5.51 -14.54 -2.71
C TYR A 61 -5.24 -13.22 -1.97
N ILE A 62 -6.01 -12.92 -0.92
CA ILE A 62 -5.81 -11.69 -0.14
C ILE A 62 -4.56 -11.76 0.74
N GLY A 63 -4.24 -12.95 1.28
CA GLY A 63 -3.09 -13.15 2.14
C GLY A 63 -1.78 -12.98 1.38
N PHE A 64 -1.66 -13.55 0.19
CA PHE A 64 -0.51 -13.40 -0.70
C PHE A 64 -0.34 -11.95 -1.15
N THR A 65 -1.44 -11.29 -1.55
CA THR A 65 -1.42 -9.86 -1.86
C THR A 65 -0.88 -9.06 -0.68
N SER A 66 -1.31 -9.37 0.56
CA SER A 66 -0.84 -8.69 1.77
C SER A 66 0.66 -8.88 2.04
N GLN A 67 1.24 -10.00 1.63
CA GLN A 67 2.67 -10.27 1.74
C GLN A 67 3.51 -9.40 0.81
N LEU A 68 2.87 -8.80 -0.19
CA LEU A 68 3.48 -7.92 -1.17
C LEU A 68 3.16 -6.44 -0.91
N ILE A 69 2.75 -6.10 0.31
CA ILE A 69 2.59 -4.71 0.74
C ILE A 69 3.64 -4.41 1.80
N ALA A 70 4.44 -3.37 1.57
CA ALA A 70 5.43 -2.89 2.51
C ALA A 70 4.87 -1.69 3.30
N VAL A 71 5.16 -1.66 4.59
CA VAL A 71 4.94 -0.51 5.48
C VAL A 71 6.32 0.07 5.80
N ASP A 72 6.50 1.38 5.72
CA ASP A 72 7.77 2.02 6.08
C ASP A 72 8.01 1.92 7.60
N THR A 73 8.76 0.89 8.00
CA THR A 73 9.09 0.64 9.41
C THR A 73 9.93 1.75 10.04
N GLY A 74 10.72 2.48 9.25
CA GLY A 74 11.49 3.64 9.71
C GLY A 74 10.59 4.81 10.04
N ALA A 75 9.61 5.10 9.17
CA ALA A 75 8.59 6.12 9.43
C ALA A 75 7.71 5.76 10.63
N ALA A 76 7.34 4.48 10.78
CA ALA A 76 6.63 4.00 11.96
C ALA A 76 7.44 4.24 13.25
N ALA A 77 8.71 3.86 13.27
CA ALA A 77 9.60 4.06 14.41
C ALA A 77 9.75 5.56 14.76
N ALA A 78 9.89 6.41 13.75
CA ALA A 78 9.97 7.87 13.93
C ALA A 78 8.67 8.45 14.52
N ALA A 79 7.51 8.01 14.03
CA ALA A 79 6.20 8.43 14.55
C ALA A 79 6.03 8.04 16.01
N TYR A 80 6.34 6.79 16.37
CA TYR A 80 6.29 6.34 17.76
C TYR A 80 7.29 7.08 18.65
N ALA A 81 8.53 7.28 18.21
CA ALA A 81 9.54 8.03 18.95
C ALA A 81 9.10 9.48 19.21
N ALA A 82 8.51 10.14 18.21
CA ALA A 82 7.98 11.50 18.34
C ALA A 82 6.85 11.57 19.39
N LEU A 83 5.93 10.60 19.37
CA LEU A 83 4.86 10.53 20.37
C LEU A 83 5.41 10.21 21.75
N ILE A 84 6.26 9.20 21.91
CA ILE A 84 6.81 8.78 23.22
C ILE A 84 7.62 9.91 23.85
N GLY A 85 8.46 10.59 23.08
CA GLY A 85 9.34 11.66 23.54
C GLY A 85 8.65 13.00 23.81
N ASN A 86 7.41 13.20 23.35
CA ASN A 86 6.73 14.50 23.45
C ASN A 86 5.31 14.40 24.05
N PRO A 87 5.15 14.52 25.37
CA PRO A 87 3.85 14.48 26.04
C PRO A 87 2.87 15.56 25.55
N ALA A 88 3.38 16.75 25.20
CA ALA A 88 2.54 17.84 24.71
C ALA A 88 1.97 17.54 23.32
N LEU A 89 2.77 16.92 22.44
CA LEU A 89 2.30 16.44 21.13
C LEU A 89 1.20 15.39 21.30
N ARG A 90 1.40 14.39 22.18
CA ARG A 90 0.39 13.36 22.44
C ARG A 90 -0.93 13.96 22.89
N ARG A 91 -0.89 14.94 23.81
CA ARG A 91 -2.09 15.62 24.31
C ARG A 91 -2.80 16.36 23.18
N ARG A 92 -2.10 17.19 22.41
CA ARG A 92 -2.70 17.95 21.30
C ARG A 92 -3.34 17.05 20.25
N MET A 93 -2.63 16.02 19.80
CA MET A 93 -3.15 15.08 18.80
C MET A 93 -4.32 14.27 19.36
N GLY A 94 -4.24 13.82 20.61
CA GLY A 94 -5.32 13.10 21.29
C GLY A 94 -6.60 13.92 21.44
N GLU A 95 -6.48 15.20 21.82
CA GLU A 95 -7.62 16.13 21.88
C GLU A 95 -8.26 16.33 20.51
N SER A 96 -7.46 16.49 19.45
CA SER A 96 -7.96 16.62 18.08
C SER A 96 -8.65 15.35 17.60
N ALA A 97 -8.06 14.19 17.89
CA ALA A 97 -8.62 12.87 17.60
C ALA A 97 -9.99 12.67 18.27
N ALA A 98 -10.11 13.00 19.56
CA ALA A 98 -11.38 12.88 20.29
C ALA A 98 -12.45 13.83 19.75
N ALA A 99 -12.08 15.06 19.38
CA ALA A 99 -12.99 16.01 18.76
C ALA A 99 -13.50 15.48 17.40
N GLN A 100 -12.59 14.98 16.56
CA GLN A 100 -12.93 14.40 15.26
C GLN A 100 -13.86 13.19 15.39
N ALA A 101 -13.57 12.29 16.34
CA ALA A 101 -14.39 11.11 16.58
C ALA A 101 -15.84 11.47 16.94
N ARG A 102 -16.05 12.44 17.84
CA ARG A 102 -17.39 12.90 18.20
C ARG A 102 -18.09 13.64 17.05
N ALA A 103 -17.34 14.43 16.28
CA ALA A 103 -17.92 15.26 15.23
C ALA A 103 -18.34 14.46 13.99
N ARG A 104 -17.66 13.36 13.67
CA ARG A 104 -17.85 12.63 12.41
C ARG A 104 -18.29 11.17 12.57
N PHE A 105 -17.86 10.50 13.65
CA PHE A 105 -18.01 9.06 13.80
C PHE A 105 -18.95 8.64 14.94
N ASP A 106 -19.51 9.59 15.71
CA ASP A 106 -20.58 9.30 16.67
C ASP A 106 -21.83 8.80 15.92
N TRP A 107 -22.45 7.73 16.43
CA TRP A 107 -23.63 7.11 15.82
C TRP A 107 -24.78 8.11 15.58
N ARG A 108 -24.93 9.14 16.42
CA ARG A 108 -25.94 10.18 16.21
C ARG A 108 -25.69 10.96 14.92
N VAL A 109 -24.43 11.22 14.58
CA VAL A 109 -24.04 11.92 13.34
C VAL A 109 -24.23 11.01 12.14
N VAL A 110 -23.72 9.77 12.22
CA VAL A 110 -23.79 8.81 11.11
C VAL A 110 -25.23 8.44 10.76
N VAL A 111 -26.08 8.21 11.77
CA VAL A 111 -27.51 7.91 11.56
C VAL A 111 -28.22 9.08 10.91
N ALA A 112 -28.00 10.31 11.38
CA ALA A 112 -28.61 11.50 10.79
C ALA A 112 -28.22 11.66 9.31
N GLN A 113 -26.92 11.59 9.00
CA GLN A 113 -26.43 11.68 7.62
C GLN A 113 -26.98 10.57 6.71
N THR A 114 -27.14 9.36 7.26
CA THR A 114 -27.72 8.23 6.51
C THR A 114 -29.21 8.46 6.23
N GLN A 115 -29.96 8.99 7.20
CA GLN A 115 -31.37 9.34 7.02
C GLN A 115 -31.55 10.46 5.99
N ASP A 116 -30.69 11.47 6.02
CA ASP A 116 -30.68 12.55 5.01
C ASP A 116 -30.41 11.99 3.60
N LEU A 117 -29.43 11.09 3.47
CA LEU A 117 -29.14 10.41 2.21
C LEU A 117 -30.34 9.60 1.72
N TRP A 118 -31.03 8.88 2.60
CA TRP A 118 -32.23 8.13 2.22
C TRP A 118 -33.37 9.02 1.76
N ALA A 119 -33.57 10.17 2.42
CA ALA A 119 -34.56 11.15 2.00
C ALA A 119 -34.23 11.71 0.60
N ASP A 120 -32.98 12.13 0.37
CA ASP A 120 -32.52 12.61 -0.95
C ASP A 120 -32.69 11.55 -2.04
N LEU A 121 -32.28 10.31 -1.78
CA LEU A 121 -32.46 9.21 -2.74
C LEU A 121 -33.93 8.89 -3.02
N ALA A 122 -34.80 9.02 -2.01
CA ALA A 122 -36.24 8.83 -2.19
C ALA A 122 -36.85 9.92 -3.07
N ASP A 123 -36.45 11.18 -2.86
CA ASP A 123 -36.93 12.30 -3.66
C ASP A 123 -36.41 12.21 -5.10
N ARG A 124 -35.12 11.88 -5.31
CA ARG A 124 -34.57 11.61 -6.65
C ARG A 124 -35.35 10.54 -7.40
N ARG A 125 -35.70 9.43 -6.74
CA ARG A 125 -36.48 8.35 -7.37
C ARG A 125 -37.89 8.80 -7.78
N ARG A 126 -38.51 9.73 -7.05
CA ARG A 126 -39.84 10.26 -7.38
C ARG A 126 -39.79 11.33 -8.47
N LEU A 127 -38.75 12.16 -8.46
CA LEU A 127 -38.71 13.41 -9.22
C LEU A 127 -37.85 13.33 -10.49
N LEU A 128 -36.87 12.43 -10.53
CA LEU A 128 -35.96 12.29 -11.65
C LEU A 128 -36.30 11.04 -12.46
N ASN A 129 -36.10 11.14 -13.78
CA ASN A 129 -36.05 9.96 -14.64
C ASN A 129 -34.72 9.24 -14.43
N GLU A 130 -34.74 7.92 -14.44
CA GLU A 130 -33.53 7.12 -14.41
C GLU A 130 -32.69 7.38 -15.67
N ILE A 131 -31.46 7.85 -15.49
CA ILE A 131 -30.49 8.05 -16.56
C ILE A 131 -29.23 7.31 -16.16
N ALA A 132 -28.96 6.21 -16.83
CA ALA A 132 -27.69 5.50 -16.73
C ALA A 132 -26.79 5.94 -17.88
N PRO A 133 -25.51 6.27 -17.63
CA PRO A 133 -24.53 6.41 -18.72
C PRO A 133 -24.52 5.13 -19.56
N LEU A 134 -24.38 5.28 -20.88
CA LEU A 134 -24.06 4.13 -21.74
C LEU A 134 -22.77 3.50 -21.21
N ARG A 135 -22.77 2.17 -21.07
CA ARG A 135 -21.57 1.44 -20.64
C ARG A 135 -20.45 1.76 -21.63
N ASP A 136 -19.27 2.08 -21.11
CA ASP A 136 -18.09 2.16 -21.95
C ASP A 136 -17.81 0.79 -22.55
N HIS A 137 -17.95 0.68 -23.86
CA HIS A 137 -17.69 -0.54 -24.63
C HIS A 137 -16.30 -0.51 -25.28
N SER A 138 -15.38 0.33 -24.80
CA SER A 138 -13.98 0.26 -25.20
C SER A 138 -13.46 -1.16 -25.00
N ALA A 139 -12.59 -1.62 -25.91
CA ALA A 139 -12.01 -2.96 -25.83
C ALA A 139 -11.35 -3.22 -24.48
N GLN A 140 -10.79 -2.18 -23.86
CA GLN A 140 -10.14 -2.23 -22.55
C GLN A 140 -11.15 -2.42 -21.41
N THR A 141 -12.26 -1.66 -21.40
CA THR A 141 -13.33 -1.83 -20.39
C THR A 141 -14.05 -3.16 -20.54
N VAL A 142 -14.28 -3.62 -21.77
CA VAL A 142 -14.84 -4.94 -22.05
C VAL A 142 -13.90 -6.05 -21.59
N ALA A 143 -12.60 -5.96 -21.88
CA ALA A 143 -11.61 -6.92 -21.38
C ALA A 143 -11.60 -6.97 -19.84
N MET A 144 -11.55 -5.81 -19.18
CA MET A 144 -11.59 -5.75 -17.70
C MET A 144 -12.89 -6.28 -17.10
N ALA A 145 -14.04 -6.05 -17.75
CA ALA A 145 -15.34 -6.56 -17.31
C ALA A 145 -15.50 -8.07 -17.50
N HIS A 146 -14.67 -8.69 -18.34
CA HIS A 146 -14.67 -10.12 -18.62
C HIS A 146 -13.52 -10.89 -17.98
N LEU A 147 -12.66 -10.24 -17.17
CA LEU A 147 -11.79 -10.98 -16.27
C LEU A 147 -12.62 -11.49 -15.08
N PRO A 148 -12.80 -12.82 -14.91
CA PRO A 148 -13.53 -13.36 -13.77
C PRO A 148 -12.89 -12.92 -12.43
N ARG A 149 -11.56 -12.72 -12.41
CA ARG A 149 -10.82 -12.08 -11.31
C ARG A 149 -9.73 -11.13 -11.84
N PRO A 150 -9.79 -9.81 -11.54
CA PRO A 150 -8.73 -8.88 -11.92
C PRO A 150 -7.46 -9.02 -11.05
N ASP A 151 -6.34 -8.50 -11.57
CA ASP A 151 -5.11 -8.31 -10.82
C ASP A 151 -5.38 -7.57 -9.48
N PRO A 152 -4.97 -8.12 -8.32
CA PRO A 152 -5.20 -7.45 -7.03
C PRO A 152 -4.57 -6.06 -6.95
N PHE A 153 -3.43 -5.82 -7.60
CA PHE A 153 -2.77 -4.51 -7.64
C PHE A 153 -3.48 -3.50 -8.53
N LEU A 154 -4.37 -3.98 -9.42
CA LEU A 154 -5.31 -3.11 -10.14
C LEU A 154 -6.51 -2.75 -9.26
N ILE A 155 -7.09 -3.74 -8.57
CA ILE A 155 -8.26 -3.55 -7.69
C ILE A 155 -7.93 -2.60 -6.54
N PHE A 156 -6.76 -2.77 -5.93
CA PHE A 156 -6.32 -2.01 -4.75
C PHE A 156 -5.38 -0.85 -5.10
N ALA A 157 -5.33 -0.39 -6.36
CA ALA A 157 -4.41 0.65 -6.81
C ALA A 157 -4.52 1.97 -6.01
N GLY A 158 -5.72 2.31 -5.52
CA GLY A 158 -5.96 3.51 -4.71
C GLY A 158 -5.59 3.39 -3.22
N TYR A 159 -5.26 2.17 -2.76
CA TYR A 159 -5.10 1.86 -1.34
C TYR A 159 -3.74 2.25 -0.76
N PRO A 160 -2.59 1.93 -1.37
CA PRO A 160 -1.28 2.26 -0.79
C PRO A 160 -0.97 3.76 -0.89
N SER A 161 0.07 4.22 -0.18
CA SER A 161 0.59 5.59 -0.37
C SER A 161 1.21 5.77 -1.74
N ALA A 162 1.85 4.71 -2.25
CA ALA A 162 2.44 4.69 -3.57
C ALA A 162 2.53 3.26 -4.13
N MET A 163 2.71 3.19 -5.44
CA MET A 163 3.02 1.96 -6.15
C MET A 163 4.44 2.05 -6.72
N LEU A 164 5.20 0.96 -6.62
CA LEU A 164 6.58 0.89 -7.11
C LEU A 164 6.65 1.26 -8.59
N GLN A 165 7.50 2.22 -8.96
CA GLN A 165 7.72 2.56 -10.37
C GLN A 165 9.08 2.04 -10.86
N PRO A 166 9.25 1.82 -12.18
CA PRO A 166 10.49 1.30 -12.75
C PRO A 166 11.74 2.14 -12.48
N ASP A 167 11.58 3.46 -12.38
CA ASP A 167 12.65 4.44 -12.16
C ASP A 167 12.97 4.68 -10.68
N TRP A 168 12.20 4.08 -9.76
CA TRP A 168 12.44 4.23 -8.32
C TRP A 168 13.72 3.55 -7.89
N LEU A 169 14.46 4.23 -7.02
CA LEU A 169 15.75 3.78 -6.54
C LEU A 169 15.57 2.82 -5.37
N VAL A 170 16.26 1.69 -5.47
CA VAL A 170 16.37 0.66 -4.43
C VAL A 170 17.79 0.71 -3.88
N SER A 171 17.92 0.68 -2.55
CA SER A 171 19.20 0.62 -1.83
C SER A 171 19.10 -0.35 -0.66
N LEU A 172 20.20 -0.97 -0.26
CA LEU A 172 20.21 -1.83 0.93
C LEU A 172 20.01 -1.03 2.21
N MET A 173 19.36 -1.65 3.19
CA MET A 173 19.44 -1.18 4.57
C MET A 173 20.87 -1.38 5.10
N PRO A 174 21.36 -0.52 6.01
CA PRO A 174 22.70 -0.65 6.56
C PRO A 174 22.94 -2.03 7.19
N GLY A 175 24.01 -2.70 6.77
CA GLY A 175 24.39 -4.02 7.28
C GLY A 175 23.65 -5.20 6.64
N THR A 176 22.75 -4.98 5.68
CA THR A 176 22.07 -6.08 4.98
C THR A 176 23.03 -6.88 4.10
N THR A 177 22.97 -8.20 4.26
CA THR A 177 23.74 -9.19 3.50
C THR A 177 22.82 -10.17 2.79
N PRO A 178 23.33 -10.96 1.82
CA PRO A 178 22.53 -12.01 1.18
C PRO A 178 21.98 -13.06 2.17
N ALA A 179 22.68 -13.30 3.29
CA ALA A 179 22.23 -14.23 4.33
C ALA A 179 20.97 -13.74 5.05
N ASP A 180 20.76 -12.42 5.15
CA ASP A 180 19.54 -11.85 5.74
C ASP A 180 18.32 -12.11 4.85
N ALA A 181 18.47 -12.00 3.52
CA ALA A 181 17.40 -12.34 2.58
C ALA A 181 17.01 -13.82 2.69
N GLU A 182 18.00 -14.73 2.76
CA GLU A 182 17.77 -16.15 3.00
C GLU A 182 17.07 -16.43 4.33
N SER A 183 17.52 -15.78 5.40
CA SER A 183 16.94 -15.93 6.73
C SER A 183 15.47 -15.48 6.78
N ARG A 184 15.12 -14.35 6.14
CA ARG A 184 13.73 -13.86 6.09
C ARG A 184 12.85 -14.73 5.20
N LEU A 185 13.39 -15.25 4.10
CA LEU A 185 12.63 -16.13 3.22
C LEU A 185 12.31 -17.47 3.91
N ARG A 186 13.21 -18.00 4.73
CA ARG A 186 13.01 -19.23 5.53
C ARG A 186 12.33 -19.02 6.88
N SER A 187 11.90 -17.80 7.18
CA SER A 187 11.20 -17.50 8.43
C SER A 187 9.74 -17.97 8.34
N PRO A 188 9.12 -18.40 9.47
CA PRO A 188 7.68 -18.67 9.53
C PRO A 188 6.79 -17.52 9.05
N LEU A 189 7.31 -16.29 9.00
CA LEU A 189 6.62 -15.12 8.44
C LEU A 189 6.36 -15.25 6.92
N SER A 190 7.15 -16.07 6.23
CA SER A 190 7.15 -16.24 4.77
C SER A 190 6.58 -17.58 4.33
N ASP A 191 6.50 -18.58 5.23
CA ASP A 191 6.04 -19.94 4.94
C ASP A 191 4.72 -19.96 4.17
N PHE A 192 3.77 -19.12 4.60
CA PHE A 192 2.46 -18.98 3.95
C PHE A 192 2.58 -18.53 2.49
N ALA A 193 3.54 -17.67 2.15
CA ALA A 193 3.63 -16.99 0.86
C ALA A 193 4.64 -17.64 -0.11
N MET A 194 5.26 -18.75 0.26
CA MET A 194 6.36 -19.36 -0.51
C MET A 194 6.00 -19.64 -1.97
N ALA A 195 4.72 -19.88 -2.27
CA ALA A 195 4.24 -20.13 -3.63
C ALA A 195 4.35 -18.92 -4.58
N ILE A 196 4.48 -17.69 -4.05
CA ILE A 196 4.43 -16.44 -4.83
C ILE A 196 5.63 -15.52 -4.61
N LEU A 197 6.51 -15.88 -3.68
CA LEU A 197 7.73 -15.13 -3.42
C LEU A 197 8.79 -15.44 -4.50
N PRO A 198 9.68 -14.49 -4.80
CA PRO A 198 10.74 -14.73 -5.75
C PRO A 198 11.73 -15.79 -5.24
N GLU A 199 12.41 -16.40 -6.20
CA GLU A 199 13.47 -17.36 -5.93
C GLU A 199 14.59 -16.74 -5.10
N LEU A 200 15.12 -17.52 -4.16
CA LEU A 200 16.22 -17.08 -3.29
C LEU A 200 17.44 -16.62 -4.09
N ALA A 201 17.70 -17.26 -5.23
CA ALA A 201 18.79 -16.91 -6.12
C ALA A 201 18.64 -15.47 -6.66
N ASP A 202 17.42 -15.05 -7.04
CA ASP A 202 17.17 -13.70 -7.55
C ASP A 202 17.26 -12.66 -6.43
N LEU A 203 16.72 -12.96 -5.25
CA LEU A 203 16.80 -12.08 -4.07
C LEU A 203 18.26 -11.86 -3.64
N THR A 204 19.05 -12.93 -3.52
CA THR A 204 20.46 -12.83 -3.13
C THR A 204 21.32 -12.17 -4.20
N ALA A 205 21.01 -12.37 -5.49
CA ALA A 205 21.66 -11.63 -6.58
C ALA A 205 21.36 -10.13 -6.48
N ALA A 206 20.10 -9.74 -6.32
CA ALA A 206 19.71 -8.33 -6.14
C ALA A 206 20.46 -7.68 -4.97
N VAL A 207 20.57 -8.37 -3.83
CA VAL A 207 21.36 -7.87 -2.68
C VAL A 207 22.84 -7.70 -3.02
N ARG A 208 23.47 -8.66 -3.73
CA ARG A 208 24.88 -8.52 -4.15
C ARG A 208 25.09 -7.34 -5.09
N HIS A 209 24.20 -7.13 -6.06
CA HIS A 209 24.28 -6.03 -7.01
C HIS A 209 24.11 -4.66 -6.33
N LEU A 210 23.18 -4.56 -5.37
CA LEU A 210 23.01 -3.37 -4.56
C LEU A 210 24.21 -3.11 -3.64
N ALA A 211 24.81 -4.14 -3.05
CA ALA A 211 26.01 -4.00 -2.23
C ALA A 211 27.21 -3.47 -3.04
N ALA A 212 27.31 -3.84 -4.32
CA ALA A 212 28.37 -3.37 -5.21
C ALA A 212 28.11 -1.96 -5.77
N SER A 213 26.86 -1.63 -6.08
CA SER A 213 26.49 -0.41 -6.82
C SER A 213 25.92 0.71 -5.93
N GLY A 214 25.61 0.41 -4.66
CA GLY A 214 24.98 1.32 -3.70
C GLY A 214 23.47 1.45 -3.88
N SER A 215 23.03 1.92 -5.05
CA SER A 215 21.62 2.03 -5.42
C SER A 215 21.40 1.76 -6.89
N MET A 216 20.26 1.13 -7.23
CA MET A 216 19.86 0.83 -8.61
C MET A 216 18.37 1.11 -8.79
N SER A 217 17.92 1.34 -10.02
CA SER A 217 16.47 1.44 -10.27
C SER A 217 15.79 0.08 -10.17
N ALA A 218 14.50 0.07 -9.87
CA ALA A 218 13.70 -1.15 -9.83
C ALA A 218 13.73 -1.90 -11.17
N ALA A 219 13.71 -1.17 -12.31
CA ALA A 219 13.86 -1.74 -13.64
C ALA A 219 15.20 -2.44 -13.83
N GLN A 220 16.31 -1.78 -13.46
CA GLN A 220 17.64 -2.35 -13.60
C GLN A 220 17.79 -3.63 -12.76
N LEU A 221 17.20 -3.68 -11.57
CA LEU A 221 17.21 -4.90 -10.76
C LEU A 221 16.36 -5.99 -11.39
N ALA A 222 15.16 -5.67 -11.89
CA ALA A 222 14.28 -6.62 -12.55
C ALA A 222 14.91 -7.27 -13.79
N GLU A 223 15.76 -6.55 -14.53
CA GLU A 223 16.51 -7.05 -15.69
C GLU A 223 17.60 -8.06 -15.32
N LEU A 224 18.05 -8.09 -14.05
CA LEU A 224 19.04 -9.06 -13.57
C LEU A 224 18.43 -10.42 -13.23
N ALA A 225 17.10 -10.51 -13.13
CA ALA A 225 16.41 -11.78 -12.95
C ALA A 225 16.54 -12.64 -14.22
N ALA A 226 16.54 -13.97 -14.08
CA ALA A 226 16.53 -14.83 -15.25
C ALA A 226 15.28 -14.58 -16.13
N PRO A 227 15.36 -14.86 -17.45
CA PRO A 227 14.25 -14.64 -18.37
C PRO A 227 12.92 -15.22 -17.85
N GLY A 228 11.86 -14.41 -17.89
CA GLY A 228 10.53 -14.78 -17.38
C GLY A 228 10.31 -14.51 -15.88
N ARG A 229 11.33 -14.14 -15.10
CA ARG A 229 11.22 -13.89 -13.64
C ARG A 229 11.26 -12.43 -13.22
N SER A 230 11.37 -11.50 -14.16
CA SER A 230 11.44 -10.06 -13.88
C SER A 230 10.21 -9.54 -13.12
N GLN A 231 9.00 -10.00 -13.48
CA GLN A 231 7.76 -9.67 -12.78
C GLN A 231 7.76 -10.18 -11.33
N GLY A 232 8.24 -11.41 -11.13
CA GLY A 232 8.44 -11.99 -9.81
C GLY A 232 9.38 -11.12 -8.96
N LEU A 233 10.48 -10.65 -9.55
CA LEU A 233 11.41 -9.78 -8.84
C LEU A 233 10.81 -8.42 -8.47
N TYR A 234 9.94 -7.81 -9.28
CA TYR A 234 9.23 -6.57 -8.90
C TYR A 234 8.43 -6.74 -7.60
N ARG A 235 7.67 -7.83 -7.47
CA ARG A 235 7.01 -8.20 -6.21
C ARG A 235 8.03 -8.43 -5.09
N GLY A 236 9.13 -9.10 -5.43
CA GLY A 236 10.27 -9.35 -4.56
C GLY A 236 10.90 -8.11 -3.95
N LEU A 237 11.05 -7.03 -4.72
CA LEU A 237 11.60 -5.77 -4.24
C LEU A 237 10.70 -5.19 -3.13
N VAL A 238 9.38 -5.21 -3.32
CA VAL A 238 8.43 -4.75 -2.29
C VAL A 238 8.42 -5.68 -1.08
N TRP A 239 8.47 -6.99 -1.29
CA TRP A 239 8.62 -7.95 -0.19
C TRP A 239 9.91 -7.73 0.62
N MET A 240 11.05 -7.47 -0.05
CA MET A 240 12.30 -7.13 0.63
C MET A 240 12.18 -5.82 1.42
N ALA A 241 11.41 -4.84 0.92
CA ALA A 241 11.12 -3.61 1.65
C ALA A 241 10.25 -3.88 2.89
N LYS A 242 9.21 -4.73 2.77
CA LYS A 242 8.38 -5.21 3.88
C LYS A 242 9.24 -5.90 4.95
N MET A 243 10.23 -6.67 4.53
CA MET A 243 11.19 -7.35 5.40
C MET A 243 12.31 -6.42 5.90
N ASN A 244 12.28 -5.12 5.60
CA ASN A 244 13.29 -4.15 6.03
C ASN A 244 14.72 -4.53 5.59
N LEU A 245 14.86 -5.12 4.39
CA LEU A 245 16.13 -5.46 3.75
C LEU A 245 16.58 -4.38 2.77
N VAL A 246 15.62 -3.75 2.09
CA VAL A 246 15.86 -2.65 1.15
C VAL A 246 15.02 -1.44 1.53
N ARG A 247 15.52 -0.27 1.15
CA ARG A 247 14.78 0.98 1.10
C ARG A 247 14.47 1.28 -0.37
N ILE A 248 13.25 1.71 -0.64
CA ILE A 248 12.81 2.14 -1.96
C ILE A 248 12.36 3.59 -1.87
N THR A 249 12.87 4.43 -2.76
CA THR A 249 12.52 5.86 -2.80
C THR A 249 12.30 6.32 -4.25
N PRO A 250 11.37 7.26 -4.50
CA PRO A 250 11.29 7.91 -5.80
C PRO A 250 12.64 8.57 -6.13
N PRO A 251 13.01 8.66 -7.42
CA PRO A 251 14.19 9.42 -7.80
C PRO A 251 14.04 10.86 -7.32
N ARG A 252 15.13 11.46 -6.83
CA ARG A 252 15.12 12.89 -6.51
C ARG A 252 14.68 13.64 -7.75
N ALA A 253 13.59 14.39 -7.66
CA ALA A 253 13.21 15.34 -8.69
C ALA A 253 14.41 16.26 -8.93
N VAL A 254 15.00 16.20 -10.13
CA VAL A 254 15.91 17.25 -10.58
C VAL A 254 15.05 18.50 -10.59
N ALA A 255 15.34 19.46 -9.71
CA ALA A 255 14.68 20.76 -9.73
C ALA A 255 14.81 21.29 -11.16
N ALA A 256 13.69 21.36 -11.88
CA ALA A 256 13.66 21.97 -13.19
C ALA A 256 14.16 23.40 -13.01
N GLU A 257 15.32 23.70 -13.58
CA GLU A 257 15.83 25.05 -13.70
C GLU A 257 14.71 25.89 -14.33
N ALA A 258 14.19 26.84 -13.56
CA ALA A 258 13.22 27.79 -14.04
C ALA A 258 13.91 28.63 -15.14
N THR A 259 13.66 28.27 -16.40
CA THR A 259 14.01 29.11 -17.54
C THR A 259 13.31 30.45 -17.36
N PRO A 260 14.04 31.58 -17.23
CA PRO A 260 13.40 32.88 -17.10
C PRO A 260 12.74 33.23 -18.44
N SER A 261 11.42 33.40 -18.42
CA SER A 261 10.66 33.92 -19.55
C SER A 261 11.20 35.29 -19.94
N ARG A 262 11.63 35.43 -21.21
CA ARG A 262 11.85 36.72 -21.86
C ARG A 262 10.53 37.37 -22.26
#